data_AF-A0A5C5XY35-F1
#
_entry.id   AF-A0A5C5XY35-F1
#
_cell.length_a   1.000
_cell.length_b   1.000
_cell.length_c   1.000
_cell.angle_alpha   90.00
_cell.angle_beta   90.00
_cell.angle_gamma   90.00
#
_symmetry.space_group_name_H-M   'P 1'
#
loop_
_entity.id
_entity.type
_entity.pdbx_description
1 polymer ?
#
loop_
_entity_poly.entity_id
_entity_poly.type
_entity_poly.pdbx_seq_one_letter_code
_entity_poly.pdbx_strand_id
1 'polypeptide(L)'
;MPDSFNPFASPATDAEFRPDGLSDSVLSPRQRRQMQVGEVVVAWEWRRLWYNLVLTAACLPIVATGLVAGNVDPDEVTMLIPAAIFANACFLAGPLIEGYWTWLLGPARWMRNLLFWAGTALATVLAIATCWMMVSA
;
A
#
# COMPACT_ATOMS: atom_id res chain seq x y z
N MET A 1 19.03 46.23 3.58
CA MET A 1 17.65 46.58 3.94
C MET A 1 16.83 45.28 3.92
N PRO A 2 15.97 45.03 4.92
CA PRO A 2 15.17 43.80 5.00
C PRO A 2 14.03 43.77 3.98
N ASP A 3 13.80 42.63 3.35
CA ASP A 3 12.66 42.32 2.45
C ASP A 3 11.31 42.16 3.18
N SER A 4 11.07 42.92 4.25
CA SER A 4 9.88 42.79 5.10
C SER A 4 8.61 43.45 4.53
N PHE A 5 8.63 43.88 3.27
CA PHE A 5 7.57 44.68 2.65
C PHE A 5 7.28 44.30 1.20
N ASN A 6 7.54 43.05 0.80
CA ASN A 6 6.99 42.54 -0.45
C ASN A 6 5.57 42.01 -0.19
N PRO A 7 4.50 42.73 -0.56
CA PRO A 7 3.11 42.30 -0.35
C PRO A 7 2.71 41.08 -1.20
N PHE A 8 3.59 40.64 -2.10
CA PHE A 8 3.45 39.43 -2.91
C PHE A 8 4.47 38.34 -2.55
N ALA A 9 5.26 38.52 -1.47
CA ALA A 9 6.02 37.41 -0.94
C ALA A 9 5.04 36.41 -0.34
N SER A 10 4.97 35.21 -0.94
CA SER A 10 4.19 34.11 -0.39
C SER A 10 4.68 33.85 1.04
N PRO A 11 3.82 33.93 2.06
CA PRO A 11 4.22 33.65 3.43
C PRO A 11 4.74 32.21 3.49
N ALA A 12 5.90 32.04 4.13
CA ALA A 12 6.54 30.79 4.53
C ALA A 12 5.96 29.48 3.92
N THR A 13 6.70 28.93 2.96
CA THR A 13 6.71 27.53 2.49
C THR A 13 5.54 26.64 2.89
N ASP A 14 4.83 26.16 1.87
CA ASP A 14 3.65 25.27 1.82
C ASP A 14 3.72 23.93 2.59
N ALA A 15 4.68 23.72 3.50
CA ALA A 15 4.83 22.47 4.25
C ALA A 15 4.00 22.41 5.54
N GLU A 16 3.39 23.51 5.99
CA GLU A 16 2.73 23.60 7.30
C GLU A 16 1.25 24.04 7.24
N PHE A 17 0.68 24.19 6.04
CA PHE A 17 -0.69 24.67 5.89
C PHE A 17 -1.67 23.49 5.79
N ARG A 18 -2.35 23.17 6.91
CA ARG A 18 -3.61 22.41 6.84
C ARG A 18 -4.67 23.23 6.09
N PRO A 19 -5.58 22.58 5.34
CA PRO A 19 -6.69 23.26 4.66
C PRO A 19 -7.66 24.00 5.61
N ASP A 20 -7.59 23.77 6.93
CA ASP A 20 -8.41 24.45 7.94
C ASP A 20 -7.70 25.63 8.64
N GLY A 21 -6.43 25.93 8.29
CA GLY A 21 -5.67 27.06 8.84
C GLY A 21 -5.29 26.95 10.32
N LEU A 22 -5.45 25.78 10.95
CA LEU A 22 -5.15 25.57 12.37
C LEU A 22 -3.74 25.04 12.58
N SER A 23 -2.95 25.71 13.43
CA SER A 23 -1.61 25.25 13.82
C SER A 23 -1.68 23.89 14.54
N ASP A 24 -0.73 22.99 14.27
CA ASP A 24 -0.66 21.66 14.89
C ASP A 24 -0.57 21.69 16.44
N SER A 25 -0.16 22.83 17.02
CA SER A 25 -0.18 23.04 18.47
C SER A 25 -1.58 23.09 19.10
N VAL A 26 -2.62 23.37 18.29
CA VAL A 26 -4.03 23.44 18.75
C VAL A 26 -4.66 22.06 18.85
N LEU A 27 -4.03 21.04 18.26
CA LEU A 27 -4.58 19.69 18.25
C LEU A 27 -4.53 19.04 19.63
N SER A 28 -5.67 18.48 20.05
CA SER A 28 -5.71 17.59 21.19
C SER A 28 -4.80 16.36 20.97
N PRO A 29 -4.28 15.74 22.04
CA PRO A 29 -3.49 14.50 21.93
C PRO A 29 -4.22 13.35 21.22
N ARG A 30 -5.56 13.38 21.15
CA ARG A 30 -6.37 12.41 20.41
C ARG A 30 -6.35 12.69 18.90
N GLN A 31 -6.52 13.94 18.48
CA GLN A 31 -6.47 14.32 17.07
C GLN A 31 -5.09 14.05 16.45
N ARG A 32 -4.01 14.35 17.19
CA ARG A 32 -2.64 14.01 16.75
C ARG A 32 -2.46 12.52 16.49
N ARG A 33 -3.01 11.67 17.36
CA ARG A 33 -2.97 10.21 17.16
C ARG A 33 -3.80 9.76 15.96
N GLN A 34 -4.97 10.36 15.74
CA GLN A 34 -5.80 10.05 14.57
C GLN A 34 -5.09 10.39 13.25
N MET A 35 -4.38 11.52 13.20
CA MET A 35 -3.60 11.91 12.02
C MET A 35 -2.43 10.97 11.75
N GLN A 36 -1.71 10.57 12.80
CA GLN A 36 -0.64 9.57 12.69
C GLN A 36 -1.15 8.22 12.14
N VAL A 37 -2.34 7.78 12.57
CA VAL A 37 -2.97 6.57 12.01
C VAL A 37 -3.34 6.78 10.54
N GLY A 38 -3.91 7.94 10.20
CA GLY A 38 -4.23 8.30 8.81
C GLY A 38 -3.03 8.25 7.88
N GLU A 39 -1.89 8.80 8.31
CA GLU A 39 -0.63 8.77 7.54
C GLU A 39 -0.13 7.33 7.30
N VAL A 40 -0.23 6.46 8.30
CA VAL A 40 0.14 5.04 8.16
C VAL A 40 -0.78 4.37 7.14
N VAL A 41 -2.09 4.56 7.24
CA VAL A 41 -3.06 3.98 6.30
C VAL A 41 -2.80 4.45 4.87
N VAL A 42 -2.60 5.75 4.64
CA VAL A 42 -2.29 6.29 3.31
C VAL A 42 -0.99 5.72 2.76
N ALA A 43 0.05 5.59 3.60
CA ALA A 43 1.32 4.99 3.19
C ALA A 43 1.17 3.51 2.78
N TRP A 44 0.27 2.77 3.42
CA TRP A 44 -0.05 1.39 3.06
C TRP A 44 -0.92 1.29 1.82
N GLU A 45 -1.88 2.19 1.61
CA GLU A 45 -2.67 2.21 0.37
C GLU A 45 -1.79 2.43 -0.87
N TRP A 46 -0.79 3.32 -0.79
CA TRP A 46 0.17 3.47 -1.89
C TRP A 46 0.95 2.19 -2.19
N ARG A 47 1.33 1.46 -1.14
CA ARG A 47 2.00 0.16 -1.29
C ARG A 47 1.08 -0.91 -1.87
N ARG A 48 -0.22 -0.87 -1.56
CA ARG A 48 -1.21 -1.78 -2.11
C ARG A 48 -1.29 -1.67 -3.62
N LEU A 49 -1.22 -0.45 -4.16
CA LEU A 49 -1.15 -0.21 -5.60
C LEU A 49 0.08 -0.88 -6.21
N TRP A 50 1.26 -0.70 -5.61
CA TRP A 50 2.48 -1.37 -6.07
C TRP A 50 2.39 -2.90 -5.99
N TYR A 51 1.86 -3.44 -4.89
CA TYR A 51 1.64 -4.86 -4.71
C TYR A 51 0.72 -5.44 -5.80
N ASN A 52 -0.42 -4.80 -6.05
CA ASN A 52 -1.36 -5.23 -7.07
C ASN A 52 -0.75 -5.11 -8.47
N LEU A 53 0.03 -4.06 -8.73
CA LEU A 53 0.72 -3.87 -10.01
C LEU A 53 1.74 -5.01 -10.25
N VAL A 54 2.56 -5.34 -9.26
CA VAL A 54 3.55 -6.43 -9.34
C VAL A 54 2.86 -7.77 -9.58
N LEU A 55 1.81 -8.09 -8.82
CA LEU A 55 1.05 -9.33 -9.01
C LEU A 55 0.39 -9.40 -10.38
N THR A 56 -0.22 -8.31 -10.83
CA THR A 56 -0.84 -8.26 -12.16
C THR A 56 0.21 -8.48 -13.25
N ALA A 57 1.35 -7.79 -13.16
CA ALA A 57 2.44 -7.95 -14.10
C ALA A 57 3.04 -9.36 -14.12
N ALA A 58 3.07 -10.05 -12.98
CA ALA A 58 3.58 -11.42 -12.87
C ALA A 58 2.58 -12.47 -13.40
N CYS A 59 1.29 -12.33 -13.06
CA CYS A 59 0.29 -13.36 -13.36
C CYS A 59 -0.36 -13.18 -14.74
N LEU A 60 -0.63 -11.93 -15.16
CA LEU A 60 -1.38 -11.65 -16.38
C LEU A 60 -0.75 -12.27 -17.63
N PRO A 61 0.59 -12.22 -17.85
CA PRO A 61 1.19 -12.84 -19.02
C PRO A 61 1.02 -14.37 -19.03
N ILE A 62 1.13 -15.03 -17.88
CA ILE A 62 1.00 -16.49 -17.76
C ILE A 62 -0.44 -16.90 -18.07
N VAL A 63 -1.42 -16.24 -17.45
CA VAL A 63 -2.84 -16.55 -17.67
C VAL A 63 -3.26 -16.21 -19.10
N ALA A 64 -2.86 -15.05 -19.63
CA ALA A 64 -3.21 -14.65 -20.99
C ALA A 64 -2.63 -15.59 -22.05
N THR A 65 -1.38 -16.03 -21.89
CA THR A 65 -0.77 -17.00 -22.81
C THR A 65 -1.43 -18.37 -22.70
N GLY A 66 -1.76 -18.82 -21.49
CA GLY A 66 -2.52 -20.06 -21.25
C GLY A 66 -3.90 -20.06 -21.89
N LEU A 67 -4.65 -18.95 -21.76
CA LEU A 67 -5.97 -18.77 -22.39
C LEU A 67 -5.88 -18.81 -23.92
N VAL A 68 -4.91 -18.11 -24.51
CA VAL A 68 -4.72 -18.09 -25.98
C VAL A 68 -4.31 -19.47 -26.52
N ALA A 69 -3.54 -20.24 -25.73
CA ALA A 69 -3.13 -21.60 -26.07
C ALA A 69 -4.26 -22.64 -25.87
N GLY A 70 -5.35 -22.28 -25.17
CA GLY A 70 -6.43 -23.20 -24.81
C GLY A 70 -6.08 -24.15 -23.66
N ASN A 71 -5.03 -23.85 -22.89
CA ASN A 71 -4.58 -24.66 -21.74
C ASN A 71 -5.24 -24.24 -20.42
N VAL A 72 -5.98 -23.13 -20.40
CA VAL A 72 -6.63 -22.61 -19.19
C VAL A 72 -8.11 -22.41 -19.50
N ASP A 73 -8.96 -22.99 -18.65
CA ASP A 73 -10.41 -22.77 -18.73
C ASP A 73 -10.76 -21.39 -18.15
N PRO A 74 -11.59 -20.57 -18.83
CA PRO A 74 -12.14 -19.35 -18.26
C PRO A 74 -12.72 -19.50 -16.85
N ASP A 75 -13.32 -20.65 -16.52
CA ASP A 75 -13.89 -20.90 -15.19
C ASP A 75 -12.80 -20.96 -14.10
N GLU A 76 -11.63 -21.52 -14.41
CA GLU A 76 -10.49 -21.53 -13.48
C GLU A 76 -9.96 -20.13 -13.21
N VAL A 77 -9.98 -19.25 -14.22
CA VAL A 77 -9.60 -17.83 -14.05
C VAL A 77 -10.54 -17.13 -13.08
N THR A 78 -11.84 -17.48 -13.05
CA THR A 78 -12.77 -16.90 -12.08
C THR A 78 -12.44 -17.26 -10.64
N MET A 79 -11.79 -18.41 -10.38
CA MET A 79 -11.32 -18.80 -9.05
C MET A 79 -10.18 -17.90 -8.54
N LEU A 80 -9.53 -17.12 -9.41
CA LEU A 80 -8.53 -16.13 -8.99
C LEU A 80 -9.17 -14.92 -8.30
N ILE A 81 -10.45 -14.63 -8.54
CA ILE A 81 -11.17 -13.51 -7.92
C ILE A 81 -11.21 -13.64 -6.39
N PRO A 82 -11.73 -14.74 -5.80
CA PRO A 82 -11.75 -14.89 -4.34
C PRO A 82 -10.34 -14.91 -3.74
N ALA A 83 -9.35 -15.47 -4.45
CA ALA A 83 -7.95 -15.42 -4.02
C ALA A 83 -7.40 -13.98 -3.97
N ALA A 84 -7.70 -13.16 -4.99
CA ALA A 84 -7.30 -11.76 -5.03
C ALA A 84 -7.96 -10.93 -3.91
N ILE A 85 -9.24 -11.20 -3.60
CA ILE A 85 -9.95 -10.58 -2.48
C ILE A 85 -9.29 -10.95 -1.16
N PHE A 86 -9.03 -12.24 -0.94
CA PHE A 86 -8.40 -12.73 0.28
C PHE A 86 -7.00 -12.13 0.47
N ALA A 87 -6.18 -12.12 -0.58
CA ALA A 87 -4.84 -11.53 -0.54
C ALA A 87 -4.87 -10.02 -0.21
N ASN A 88 -5.85 -9.28 -0.77
CA ASN A 88 -6.05 -7.88 -0.43
C ASN A 88 -6.50 -7.68 1.02
N ALA A 89 -7.32 -8.58 1.58
CA ALA A 89 -7.69 -8.54 2.99
C ALA A 89 -6.48 -8.81 3.89
N CYS A 90 -5.62 -9.77 3.54
CA CYS A 90 -4.36 -10.02 4.25
C CYS A 90 -3.43 -8.80 4.25
N PHE A 91 -3.45 -7.98 3.20
CA PHE A 91 -2.65 -6.75 3.14
C PHE A 91 -3.03 -5.73 4.25
N LEU A 92 -4.26 -5.79 4.78
CA LEU A 92 -4.69 -4.97 5.92
C LEU A 92 -3.97 -5.35 7.22
N ALA A 93 -3.35 -6.53 7.30
CA ALA A 93 -2.54 -6.90 8.46
C ALA A 93 -1.29 -6.01 8.58
N GLY A 94 -0.76 -5.49 7.47
CA GLY A 94 0.41 -4.60 7.45
C GLY A 94 0.28 -3.37 8.36
N PRO A 95 -0.69 -2.47 8.13
CA PRO A 95 -0.90 -1.30 8.97
C PRO A 95 -1.27 -1.65 10.42
N LEU A 96 -1.97 -2.77 10.66
CA LEU A 96 -2.26 -3.24 12.02
C LEU A 96 -0.96 -3.62 12.76
N ILE A 97 -0.10 -4.41 12.13
CA ILE A 97 1.19 -4.82 12.71
C ILE A 97 2.09 -3.59 12.94
N GLU A 98 2.17 -2.67 11.98
CA GLU A 98 2.94 -1.42 12.14
C GLU A 98 2.39 -0.55 13.28
N GLY A 99 1.06 -0.47 13.43
CA GLY A 99 0.41 0.24 14.54
C GLY A 99 0.76 -0.35 15.90
N TYR A 100 0.63 -1.68 16.07
CA TYR A 100 0.99 -2.36 17.32
C TYR A 100 2.47 -2.23 17.66
N TRP A 101 3.34 -2.38 16.66
CA TRP A 101 4.78 -2.21 16.86
C TRP A 101 5.14 -0.79 17.25
N THR A 102 4.59 0.21 16.55
CA THR A 102 4.84 1.62 16.85
C THR A 102 4.38 1.97 18.26
N TRP A 103 3.28 1.35 18.72
CA TRP A 103 2.77 1.50 20.07
C TRP A 103 3.68 0.87 21.14
N LEU A 104 4.27 -0.31 20.89
CA LEU A 104 5.09 -1.03 21.86
C LEU A 104 6.57 -0.61 21.88
N LEU A 105 7.15 -0.40 20.69
CA LEU A 105 8.60 -0.32 20.47
C LEU A 105 9.02 1.00 19.79
N GLY A 106 8.07 1.86 19.43
CA GLY A 106 8.32 3.12 18.75
C GLY A 106 8.36 3.02 17.21
N PRO A 107 8.50 4.17 16.52
CA PRO A 107 8.33 4.24 15.07
C PRO A 107 9.45 3.51 14.31
N ALA A 108 9.08 2.52 13.49
CA ALA A 108 10.02 1.69 12.74
C ALA A 108 9.70 1.69 11.22
N ARG A 109 10.22 2.67 10.50
CA ARG A 109 10.06 2.77 9.03
C ARG A 109 10.62 1.56 8.27
N TRP A 110 11.67 0.92 8.81
CA TRP A 110 12.29 -0.26 8.21
C TRP A 110 11.34 -1.47 8.24
N MET A 111 10.53 -1.61 9.29
CA MET A 111 9.62 -2.74 9.44
C MET A 111 8.52 -2.73 8.38
N ARG A 112 8.00 -1.54 8.04
CA ARG A 112 7.06 -1.36 6.94
C ARG A 112 7.62 -1.85 5.61
N ASN A 113 8.88 -1.52 5.31
CA ASN A 113 9.55 -2.00 4.10
C ASN A 113 9.75 -3.52 4.12
N LEU A 114 10.18 -4.07 5.24
CA LEU A 114 10.41 -5.51 5.38
C LEU A 114 9.11 -6.30 5.20
N LEU A 115 8.04 -5.93 5.90
CA LEU A 115 6.73 -6.58 5.79
C LEU A 115 6.18 -6.51 4.36
N PHE A 116 6.30 -5.34 3.73
CA PHE A 116 5.86 -5.15 2.36
C PHE A 116 6.61 -6.06 1.38
N TRP A 117 7.95 -6.02 1.39
CA TRP A 117 8.74 -6.80 0.45
C TRP A 117 8.65 -8.31 0.70
N ALA A 118 8.66 -8.74 1.95
CA ALA A 118 8.51 -10.16 2.30
C ALA A 118 7.13 -10.69 1.88
N GLY A 119 6.05 -9.95 2.18
CA GLY A 119 4.69 -10.33 1.79
C GLY A 119 4.52 -10.32 0.27
N THR A 120 5.05 -9.31 -0.43
CA THR A 120 4.98 -9.22 -1.89
C THR A 120 5.75 -10.37 -2.54
N ALA A 121 6.99 -10.65 -2.11
CA ALA A 121 7.79 -11.73 -2.65
C ALA A 121 7.09 -13.10 -2.48
N LEU A 122 6.57 -13.37 -1.27
CA LEU A 122 5.84 -14.61 -0.99
C LEU A 122 4.58 -14.72 -1.86
N ALA A 123 3.77 -13.66 -1.94
CA ALA A 123 2.55 -13.64 -2.73
C ALA A 123 2.84 -13.82 -4.23
N THR A 124 3.88 -13.17 -4.76
CA THR A 124 4.29 -13.33 -6.15
C THR A 124 4.73 -14.75 -6.46
N VAL A 125 5.54 -15.37 -5.59
CA VAL A 125 5.98 -16.77 -5.77
C VAL A 125 4.77 -17.71 -5.78
N LEU A 126 3.86 -17.57 -4.81
CA LEU A 126 2.64 -18.38 -4.74
C LEU A 126 1.77 -18.18 -5.98
N ALA A 127 1.55 -16.95 -6.41
CA ALA A 127 0.70 -16.64 -7.55
C ALA A 127 1.29 -17.19 -8.86
N ILE A 128 2.61 -17.04 -9.08
CA ILE A 128 3.30 -17.65 -10.22
C ILE A 128 3.14 -19.18 -10.20
N ALA A 129 3.35 -19.81 -9.04
CA ALA A 129 3.20 -21.26 -8.91
C ALA A 129 1.77 -21.73 -9.22
N THR A 130 0.76 -21.03 -8.71
CA THR A 130 -0.65 -21.32 -8.99
C THR A 130 -0.97 -21.15 -10.48
N CYS A 131 -0.57 -20.03 -11.10
CA CYS A 131 -0.80 -19.83 -12.53
C CYS A 131 -0.07 -20.87 -13.40
N TRP A 132 1.14 -21.28 -13.02
CA TRP A 132 1.86 -22.35 -13.71
C TRP A 132 1.16 -23.70 -13.61
N MET A 133 0.60 -24.03 -12.44
CA MET A 133 -0.16 -25.27 -12.26
C MET A 133 -1.40 -25.29 -13.16
N MET A 134 -2.12 -24.17 -13.28
CA MET A 134 -3.29 -24.07 -14.18
C MET A 134 -2.91 -24.32 -15.64
N VAL A 135 -1.80 -23.73 -16.10
CA VAL A 135 -1.36 -23.89 -17.51
C VAL A 135 -0.82 -25.29 -17.82
N SER A 136 -0.42 -26.05 -16.79
CA SER A 136 0.21 -27.37 -16.94
C SER A 136 -0.71 -28.55 -16.62
N ALA A 137 -1.93 -28.26 -16.17
CA ALA A 137 -2.97 -29.25 -15.86
C ALA A 137 -3.66 -29.75 -17.13
#